data_AF-A0A2H8TNP8-F1
#
_entry.id   AF-A0A2H8TNP8-F1
#
_cell.length_a   1.000
_cell.length_b   1.000
_cell.length_c   1.000
_cell.angle_alpha   90.00
_cell.angle_beta   90.00
_cell.angle_gamma   90.00
#
_symmetry.space_group_name_H-M   'P 1'
#
loop_
_entity.id
_entity.type
_entity.pdbx_description
1 polymer ?
#
loop_
_entity_poly.entity_id
_entity_poly.type
_entity_poly.pdbx_seq_one_letter_code
_entity_poly.pdbx_strand_id
1 'polypeptide(L)'
;MDVDQNVKNESVSTVDDTTTITQLKMENDQTMSTTKAVIILVVIFLASLLILAYLYYNFPHLTEEEKKYIKIPRNTTDMQNLGRVLEDYKDTYYTQVFMSIFFCYIFLQTFAIPGSISLSILCGFLYPFVLALAIICFCSAMGACFCYLLSMTIGRRLAYKYFPDRIKSYAKLVKKHNDNMFCYIMFLRITPFLPNWFINVCAPLVDVPLIPFWLGTFFGVAVPSVLVVQAGQTLHQVASESTWSWSSVLLLATFAALSLLPVLFKAKLRDKFD
;
A
#
# COMPACT_ATOMS: atom_id res chain seq x y z
N MET A 1 58.93 -19.23 3.58
CA MET A 1 57.71 -19.73 2.91
C MET A 1 56.81 -20.28 4.00
N ASP A 2 56.05 -19.43 4.71
CA ASP A 2 55.10 -19.89 5.75
C ASP A 2 54.17 -18.73 6.19
N VAL A 3 53.41 -18.14 5.25
CA VAL A 3 52.36 -17.15 5.59
C VAL A 3 51.05 -17.41 4.82
N ASP A 4 51.08 -18.14 3.69
CA ASP A 4 49.89 -18.35 2.84
C ASP A 4 48.95 -19.51 3.24
N GLN A 5 49.32 -20.36 4.19
CA GLN A 5 48.45 -21.49 4.60
C GLN A 5 47.40 -21.14 5.68
N ASN A 6 47.57 -20.03 6.40
CA ASN A 6 46.66 -19.70 7.51
C ASN A 6 45.39 -18.97 7.05
N VAL A 7 45.43 -18.24 5.92
CA VAL A 7 44.28 -17.50 5.37
C VAL A 7 43.27 -18.42 4.66
N LYS A 8 43.71 -19.59 4.18
CA LYS A 8 42.84 -20.58 3.54
C LYS A 8 42.02 -21.42 4.54
N ASN A 9 42.46 -21.54 5.80
CA ASN A 9 41.72 -22.31 6.81
C ASN A 9 40.60 -21.50 7.49
N GLU A 10 40.74 -20.18 7.64
CA GLU A 10 39.67 -19.31 8.21
C GLU A 10 38.53 -19.05 7.22
N SER A 11 38.82 -19.05 5.91
CA SER A 11 37.81 -18.85 4.85
C SER A 11 36.98 -20.10 4.56
N VAL A 12 37.45 -21.29 4.96
CA VAL A 12 36.71 -22.55 4.83
C VAL A 12 35.77 -22.78 6.01
N SER A 13 36.16 -22.41 7.25
CA SER A 13 35.28 -22.57 8.42
C SER A 13 34.09 -21.61 8.43
N THR A 14 34.29 -20.37 7.99
CA THR A 14 33.24 -19.33 7.96
C THR A 14 32.15 -19.60 6.92
N VAL A 15 32.47 -20.27 5.81
CA VAL A 15 31.52 -20.66 4.76
C VAL A 15 30.66 -21.85 5.22
N ASP A 16 31.25 -22.82 5.92
CA ASP A 16 30.52 -23.95 6.50
C ASP A 16 29.62 -23.50 7.66
N ASP A 17 30.07 -22.60 8.54
CA ASP A 17 29.24 -22.06 9.62
C ASP A 17 28.08 -21.19 9.10
N THR A 18 28.31 -20.36 8.08
CA THR A 18 27.24 -19.54 7.48
C THR A 18 26.21 -20.40 6.76
N THR A 19 26.66 -21.46 6.07
CA THR A 19 25.79 -22.42 5.39
C THR A 19 24.99 -23.25 6.40
N THR A 20 25.63 -23.67 7.50
CA THR A 20 25.02 -24.43 8.59
C THR A 20 24.03 -23.58 9.38
N ILE A 21 24.35 -22.32 9.69
CA ILE A 21 23.42 -21.38 10.35
C ILE A 21 22.23 -21.07 9.43
N THR A 22 22.45 -20.94 8.12
CA THR A 22 21.37 -20.72 7.14
C THR A 22 20.48 -21.97 7.02
N GLN A 23 21.07 -23.17 7.04
CA GLN A 23 20.33 -24.44 7.03
C GLN A 23 19.56 -24.67 8.34
N LEU A 24 20.16 -24.38 9.50
CA LEU A 24 19.51 -24.44 10.81
C LEU A 24 18.35 -23.43 10.92
N LYS A 25 18.50 -22.25 10.32
CA LYS A 25 17.42 -21.25 10.26
C LYS A 25 16.31 -21.69 9.31
N MET A 26 16.64 -22.36 8.21
CA MET A 26 15.65 -22.97 7.28
C MET A 26 14.93 -24.18 7.89
N GLU A 27 15.60 -24.98 8.71
CA GLU A 27 15.03 -26.15 9.41
C GLU A 27 14.16 -25.73 10.60
N ASN A 28 14.58 -24.72 11.37
CA ASN A 28 13.79 -24.21 12.48
C ASN A 28 12.53 -23.45 12.00
N ASP A 29 12.59 -22.83 10.81
CA ASP A 29 11.45 -22.20 10.14
C ASP A 29 10.50 -23.21 9.45
N GLN A 30 10.74 -24.53 9.58
CA GLN A 30 9.80 -25.58 9.17
C GLN A 30 8.91 -26.09 10.31
N THR A 31 9.11 -25.65 11.56
CA THR A 31 8.44 -26.22 12.75
C THR A 31 7.00 -25.75 12.99
N MET A 32 6.56 -24.67 12.34
CA MET A 32 5.16 -24.26 12.41
C MET A 32 4.35 -24.95 11.30
N SER A 33 3.56 -25.96 11.70
CA SER A 33 2.54 -26.55 10.83
C SER A 33 1.71 -25.47 10.15
N THR A 34 1.46 -25.61 8.84
CA THR A 34 0.65 -24.68 8.03
C THR A 34 -0.67 -24.34 8.72
N THR A 35 -1.27 -25.30 9.43
CA THR A 35 -2.46 -25.11 10.25
C THR A 35 -2.27 -24.04 11.32
N LYS A 36 -1.14 -24.04 12.05
CA LYS A 36 -0.84 -23.02 13.06
C LYS A 36 -0.67 -21.63 12.45
N ALA A 37 -0.02 -21.53 11.29
CA ALA A 37 0.15 -20.27 10.58
C ALA A 37 -1.21 -19.69 10.12
N VAL A 38 -2.10 -20.55 9.61
CA VAL A 38 -3.47 -20.16 9.24
C VAL A 38 -4.27 -19.72 10.48
N ILE A 39 -4.16 -20.43 11.60
CA ILE A 39 -4.82 -20.03 12.86
C ILE A 39 -4.34 -18.64 13.30
N ILE A 40 -3.03 -18.37 13.27
CA ILE A 40 -2.49 -17.05 13.61
C ILE A 40 -3.05 -15.96 12.69
N LEU A 41 -3.11 -16.22 11.37
CA LEU A 41 -3.72 -15.29 10.42
C LEU A 41 -5.17 -14.97 10.79
N VAL A 42 -5.97 -15.99 11.08
CA VAL A 42 -7.38 -15.84 11.46
C VAL A 42 -7.50 -15.04 12.76
N VAL A 43 -6.65 -15.32 13.75
CA VAL A 43 -6.64 -14.57 15.02
C VAL A 43 -6.29 -13.10 14.80
N ILE A 44 -5.26 -12.79 14.01
CA ILE A 44 -4.87 -11.41 13.68
C ILE A 44 -6.00 -10.70 12.92
N PHE A 45 -6.63 -11.39 11.97
CA PHE A 45 -7.76 -10.86 11.22
C PHE A 45 -8.95 -10.55 12.14
N LEU A 46 -9.36 -11.49 12.99
CA LEU A 46 -10.45 -11.28 13.94
C LEU A 46 -10.13 -10.17 14.95
N ALA A 47 -8.90 -10.12 15.48
CA ALA A 47 -8.47 -9.04 16.37
C ALA A 47 -8.54 -7.67 15.68
N SER A 48 -8.12 -7.58 14.42
CA SER A 48 -8.22 -6.33 13.65
C SER A 48 -9.68 -5.94 13.35
N LEU A 49 -10.58 -6.90 13.11
CA LEU A 49 -12.01 -6.64 13.00
C LEU A 49 -12.61 -6.13 14.32
N LEU A 50 -12.17 -6.66 15.46
CA LEU A 50 -12.60 -6.16 16.77
C LEU A 50 -12.15 -4.71 17.01
N ILE A 51 -10.95 -4.33 16.56
CA ILE A 51 -10.49 -2.93 16.61
C ILE A 51 -11.40 -2.04 15.75
N LEU A 52 -11.71 -2.46 14.52
CA LEU A 52 -12.62 -1.70 13.65
C LEU A 52 -14.04 -1.62 14.23
N ALA A 53 -14.55 -2.71 14.80
CA ALA A 53 -15.84 -2.72 15.47
C ALA A 53 -15.84 -1.78 16.68
N TYR A 54 -14.79 -1.80 17.49
CA TYR A 54 -14.63 -0.87 18.61
C TYR A 54 -14.65 0.59 18.15
N LEU A 55 -13.91 0.92 17.08
CA LEU A 55 -13.93 2.27 16.50
C LEU A 55 -15.32 2.65 15.99
N TYR A 56 -16.04 1.71 15.36
CA TYR A 56 -17.40 1.92 14.90
C TYR A 56 -18.39 2.16 16.05
N TYR A 57 -18.30 1.41 17.14
CA TYR A 57 -19.16 1.59 18.32
C TYR A 57 -18.85 2.87 19.11
N ASN A 58 -17.59 3.30 19.11
CA ASN A 58 -17.18 4.58 19.72
C ASN A 58 -17.37 5.77 18.77
N PHE A 59 -17.81 5.52 17.53
CA PHE A 59 -18.12 6.59 16.60
C PHE A 59 -19.33 7.37 17.12
N PRO A 60 -19.36 8.70 16.96
CA PRO A 60 -20.49 9.52 17.41
C PRO A 60 -21.85 8.99 16.92
N HIS A 61 -22.90 9.25 17.69
CA HIS A 61 -24.25 8.81 17.31
C HIS A 61 -24.70 9.48 16.01
N LEU A 62 -24.61 8.72 14.92
CA LEU A 62 -25.13 9.08 13.62
C LEU A 62 -26.65 9.03 13.63
N THR A 63 -27.29 10.04 13.05
CA THR A 63 -28.74 9.99 12.78
C THR A 63 -29.05 8.87 11.78
N GLU A 64 -30.30 8.36 11.79
CA GLU A 64 -30.72 7.29 10.88
C GLU A 64 -30.64 7.68 9.39
N GLU A 65 -30.63 8.99 9.09
CA GLU A 65 -30.42 9.50 7.74
C GLU A 65 -28.93 9.48 7.33
N GLU A 66 -28.03 9.85 8.23
CA GLU A 66 -26.57 9.85 7.99
C GLU A 66 -25.99 8.45 7.90
N LYS A 67 -26.53 7.49 8.67
CA LYS A 67 -26.12 6.07 8.60
C LYS A 67 -26.22 5.49 7.19
N LYS A 68 -27.15 6.00 6.36
CA LYS A 68 -27.31 5.56 4.96
C LYS A 68 -26.11 5.94 4.07
N TYR A 69 -25.36 6.96 4.47
CA TYR A 69 -24.20 7.45 3.74
C TYR A 69 -22.88 6.86 4.26
N ILE A 70 -22.84 6.29 5.47
CA ILE A 70 -21.69 5.53 5.99
C ILE A 70 -21.69 4.11 5.39
N LYS A 71 -21.30 4.03 4.11
CA LYS A 71 -21.15 2.79 3.35
C LYS A 71 -19.95 2.89 2.43
N ILE A 72 -19.50 1.75 1.91
CA ILE A 72 -18.42 1.72 0.90
C ILE A 72 -18.90 2.47 -0.35
N PRO A 73 -18.23 3.55 -0.77
CA PRO A 73 -18.67 4.37 -1.88
C PRO A 73 -18.48 3.63 -3.20
N ARG A 74 -19.55 3.51 -4.00
CA ARG A 74 -19.52 2.83 -5.31
C ARG A 74 -19.47 3.79 -6.48
N ASN A 75 -19.81 5.04 -6.25
CA ASN A 75 -19.85 6.11 -7.24
C ASN A 75 -19.46 7.45 -6.59
N THR A 76 -19.33 8.48 -7.43
CA THR A 76 -18.94 9.83 -7.01
C THR A 76 -19.92 10.42 -6.00
N THR A 77 -21.22 10.19 -6.15
CA THR A 77 -22.26 10.72 -5.25
C THR A 77 -22.18 10.09 -3.85
N ASP A 78 -21.98 8.77 -3.77
CA ASP A 78 -21.76 8.07 -2.50
C ASP A 78 -20.53 8.63 -1.79
N MET A 79 -19.45 8.90 -2.55
CA MET A 79 -18.22 9.49 -2.01
C MET A 79 -18.44 10.91 -1.47
N GLN A 80 -19.20 11.75 -2.20
CA GLN A 80 -19.54 13.11 -1.74
C GLN A 80 -20.37 13.07 -0.46
N ASN A 81 -21.39 12.23 -0.40
CA ASN A 81 -22.26 12.12 0.76
C ASN A 81 -21.50 11.57 1.97
N LEU A 82 -20.67 10.55 1.79
CA LEU A 82 -19.78 10.04 2.83
C LEU A 82 -18.80 11.10 3.32
N GLY A 83 -18.19 11.85 2.37
CA GLY A 83 -17.28 12.94 2.66
C GLY A 83 -17.91 14.04 3.49
N ARG A 84 -19.11 14.51 3.11
CA ARG A 84 -19.85 15.55 3.85
C ARG A 84 -20.17 15.12 5.27
N VAL A 85 -20.74 13.91 5.44
CA VAL A 85 -21.03 13.39 6.79
C VAL A 85 -19.74 13.35 7.62
N LEU A 86 -18.66 12.77 7.09
CA LEU A 86 -17.41 12.68 7.87
C LEU A 86 -16.76 14.05 8.12
N GLU A 87 -16.97 15.04 7.26
CA GLU A 87 -16.52 16.41 7.47
C GLU A 87 -17.29 17.08 8.62
N ASP A 88 -18.62 16.96 8.65
CA ASP A 88 -19.47 17.50 9.72
C ASP A 88 -19.05 16.94 11.10
N TYR A 89 -18.77 15.62 11.16
CA TYR A 89 -18.30 14.99 12.39
C TYR A 89 -16.83 15.28 12.72
N LYS A 90 -15.99 15.62 11.74
CA LYS A 90 -14.57 15.93 11.97
C LYS A 90 -14.40 17.17 12.84
N ASP A 91 -15.29 18.16 12.75
CA ASP A 91 -15.17 19.41 13.51
C ASP A 91 -15.34 19.20 15.02
N THR A 92 -16.19 18.25 15.42
CA THR A 92 -16.42 17.93 16.84
C THR A 92 -15.64 16.69 17.31
N TYR A 93 -15.41 15.72 16.42
CA TYR A 93 -14.86 14.40 16.71
C TYR A 93 -13.68 14.04 15.79
N TYR A 94 -12.76 15.00 15.63
CA TYR A 94 -11.59 14.89 14.77
C TYR A 94 -10.81 13.58 14.97
N THR A 95 -10.51 13.22 16.22
CA THR A 95 -9.73 12.03 16.57
C THR A 95 -10.43 10.74 16.16
N GLN A 96 -11.74 10.65 16.35
CA GLN A 96 -12.53 9.48 16.00
C GLN A 96 -12.58 9.26 14.49
N VAL A 97 -12.82 10.32 13.72
CA VAL A 97 -12.79 10.27 12.24
C VAL A 97 -11.40 9.88 11.74
N PHE A 98 -10.36 10.53 12.26
CA PHE A 98 -8.97 10.24 11.90
C PHE A 98 -8.60 8.79 12.19
N MET A 99 -8.85 8.30 13.41
CA MET A 99 -8.52 6.93 13.79
C MET A 99 -9.31 5.91 12.97
N SER A 100 -10.59 6.18 12.67
CA SER A 100 -11.41 5.31 11.83
C SER A 100 -10.82 5.17 10.43
N ILE A 101 -10.44 6.28 9.79
CA ILE A 101 -9.79 6.27 8.47
C ILE A 101 -8.44 5.57 8.54
N PHE A 102 -7.61 5.91 9.53
CA PHE A 102 -6.26 5.38 9.71
C PHE A 102 -6.26 3.85 9.88
N PHE A 103 -7.05 3.32 10.81
CA PHE A 103 -7.12 1.88 11.06
C PHE A 103 -7.83 1.12 9.94
N CYS A 104 -8.87 1.69 9.32
CA CYS A 104 -9.51 1.10 8.14
C CYS A 104 -8.52 0.99 6.97
N TYR A 105 -7.72 2.03 6.73
CA TYR A 105 -6.68 2.02 5.70
C TYR A 105 -5.65 0.93 5.96
N ILE A 106 -5.08 0.90 7.16
CA ILE A 106 -4.08 -0.11 7.54
C ILE A 106 -4.68 -1.51 7.42
N PHE A 107 -5.93 -1.73 7.85
CA PHE A 107 -6.62 -3.00 7.71
C PHE A 107 -6.71 -3.45 6.23
N LEU A 108 -7.22 -2.58 5.35
CA LEU A 108 -7.34 -2.92 3.92
C LEU A 108 -5.97 -3.25 3.32
N GLN A 109 -4.94 -2.47 3.64
CA GLN A 109 -3.60 -2.65 3.12
C GLN A 109 -2.92 -3.92 3.67
N THR A 110 -3.15 -4.24 4.95
CA THR A 110 -2.59 -5.43 5.64
C THR A 110 -3.11 -6.72 5.01
N PHE A 111 -4.41 -6.78 4.72
CA PHE A 111 -5.06 -7.98 4.18
C PHE A 111 -5.21 -7.96 2.66
N ALA A 112 -4.53 -7.03 1.96
CA ALA A 112 -4.57 -6.91 0.50
C ALA A 112 -6.00 -6.73 -0.07
N ILE A 113 -6.89 -6.10 0.70
CA ILE A 113 -8.29 -5.90 0.31
C ILE A 113 -8.38 -4.64 -0.58
N PRO A 114 -9.01 -4.73 -1.76
CA PRO A 114 -9.21 -3.56 -2.62
C PRO A 114 -10.15 -2.54 -1.95
N GLY A 115 -9.82 -1.26 -2.07
CA GLY A 115 -10.64 -0.17 -1.50
C GLY A 115 -9.85 0.99 -0.90
N SER A 116 -8.53 0.86 -0.72
CA SER A 116 -7.68 1.92 -0.17
C SER A 116 -7.66 3.21 -0.98
N ILE A 117 -7.89 3.15 -2.30
CA ILE A 117 -8.05 4.34 -3.16
C ILE A 117 -9.23 5.19 -2.70
N SER A 118 -10.36 4.57 -2.34
CA SER A 118 -11.54 5.29 -1.82
C SER A 118 -11.20 6.05 -0.53
N LEU A 119 -10.44 5.42 0.37
CA LEU A 119 -9.96 6.09 1.58
C LEU A 119 -8.95 7.20 1.28
N SER A 120 -8.08 7.03 0.29
CA SER A 120 -7.15 8.08 -0.14
C SER A 120 -7.89 9.30 -0.71
N ILE A 121 -8.95 9.10 -1.51
CA ILE A 121 -9.81 10.20 -1.99
C ILE A 121 -10.47 10.88 -0.81
N LEU A 122 -11.02 10.11 0.14
CA LEU A 122 -11.65 10.62 1.34
C LEU A 122 -10.66 11.40 2.23
N CYS A 123 -9.41 10.96 2.36
CA CYS A 123 -8.36 11.73 3.03
C CYS A 123 -8.16 13.10 2.36
N GLY A 124 -8.12 13.14 1.02
CA GLY A 124 -8.02 14.40 0.26
C GLY A 124 -9.25 15.29 0.38
N PHE A 125 -10.44 14.69 0.57
CA PHE A 125 -11.68 15.42 0.83
C PHE A 125 -11.66 16.08 2.23
N LEU A 126 -11.18 15.35 3.25
CA LEU A 126 -11.34 15.76 4.66
C LEU A 126 -10.18 16.60 5.22
N TYR A 127 -8.96 16.39 4.72
CA TYR A 127 -7.74 16.97 5.29
C TYR A 127 -7.00 17.86 4.30
N PRO A 128 -6.23 18.85 4.78
CA PRO A 128 -5.33 19.64 3.94
C PRO A 128 -4.34 18.76 3.17
N PHE A 129 -3.94 19.19 1.98
CA PHE A 129 -3.15 18.42 1.03
C PHE A 129 -1.94 17.69 1.65
N VAL A 130 -1.09 18.43 2.38
CA VAL A 130 0.15 17.88 2.97
C VAL A 130 -0.17 16.82 4.03
N LEU A 131 -1.19 17.07 4.85
CA LEU A 131 -1.61 16.15 5.89
C LEU A 131 -2.24 14.89 5.29
N ALA A 132 -3.14 15.04 4.31
CA ALA A 132 -3.75 13.92 3.59
C ALA A 132 -2.67 13.03 2.94
N LEU A 133 -1.70 13.63 2.24
CA LEU A 133 -0.60 12.91 1.62
C LEU A 133 0.26 12.17 2.66
N ALA A 134 0.61 12.82 3.77
CA ALA A 134 1.37 12.19 4.85
C ALA A 134 0.64 10.99 5.47
N ILE A 135 -0.67 11.12 5.73
CA ILE A 135 -1.52 10.03 6.24
C ILE A 135 -1.51 8.84 5.26
N ILE A 136 -1.74 9.10 3.98
CA ILE A 136 -1.79 8.05 2.95
C ILE A 136 -0.45 7.32 2.85
N CYS A 137 0.66 8.06 2.74
CA CYS A 137 2.00 7.46 2.65
C CYS A 137 2.33 6.62 3.88
N PHE A 138 2.03 7.12 5.07
CA PHE A 138 2.28 6.41 6.31
C PHE A 138 1.42 5.15 6.44
N CYS A 139 0.10 5.25 6.23
CA CYS A 139 -0.82 4.12 6.31
C CYS A 139 -0.49 3.05 5.28
N SER A 140 -0.15 3.46 4.05
CA SER A 140 0.26 2.55 2.98
C SER A 140 1.55 1.82 3.33
N ALA A 141 2.58 2.52 3.82
CA ALA A 141 3.85 1.90 4.20
C ALA A 141 3.70 0.95 5.41
N MET A 142 2.98 1.39 6.45
CA MET A 142 2.73 0.57 7.65
C MET A 142 1.88 -0.67 7.34
N GLY A 143 0.75 -0.51 6.66
CA GLY A 143 -0.10 -1.64 6.27
C GLY A 143 0.59 -2.58 5.28
N ALA A 144 1.42 -2.05 4.37
CA ALA A 144 2.25 -2.87 3.50
C ALA A 144 3.26 -3.71 4.28
N CYS A 145 3.85 -3.16 5.35
CA CYS A 145 4.74 -3.91 6.23
C CYS A 145 4.00 -5.01 7.00
N PHE A 146 2.79 -4.78 7.48
CA PHE A 146 2.00 -5.86 8.09
C PHE A 146 1.65 -6.96 7.08
N CYS A 147 1.25 -6.59 5.86
CA CYS A 147 1.03 -7.55 4.77
C CYS A 147 2.32 -8.33 4.43
N TYR A 148 3.47 -7.66 4.39
CA TYR A 148 4.79 -8.27 4.23
C TYR A 148 5.06 -9.30 5.33
N LEU A 149 4.80 -8.96 6.60
CA LEU A 149 5.05 -9.87 7.72
C LEU A 149 4.10 -11.08 7.70
N LEU A 150 2.83 -10.89 7.34
CA LEU A 150 1.88 -11.98 7.12
C LEU A 150 2.32 -12.88 5.96
N SER A 151 2.80 -12.31 4.85
CA SER A 151 3.35 -13.09 3.74
C SER A 151 4.63 -13.83 4.12
N MET A 152 5.51 -13.22 4.91
CA MET A 152 6.73 -13.86 5.39
C MET A 152 6.42 -15.09 6.26
N THR A 153 5.43 -14.98 7.15
CA THR A 153 5.07 -16.04 8.10
C THR A 153 4.22 -17.17 7.49
N ILE A 154 3.28 -16.83 6.60
CA ILE A 154 2.31 -17.78 6.04
C ILE A 154 2.56 -18.01 4.54
N GLY A 155 2.69 -16.91 3.79
CA GLY A 155 2.79 -16.92 2.32
C GLY A 155 4.05 -17.59 1.81
N ARG A 156 5.19 -17.43 2.50
CA ARG A 156 6.50 -17.94 2.06
C ARG A 156 6.49 -19.45 1.88
N ARG A 157 6.06 -20.21 2.89
CA ARG A 157 6.03 -21.68 2.79
C ARG A 157 5.13 -22.17 1.65
N LEU A 158 3.94 -21.56 1.52
CA LEU A 158 2.97 -21.94 0.48
C LEU A 158 3.51 -21.63 -0.93
N ALA A 159 4.09 -20.44 -1.10
CA ALA A 159 4.63 -19.99 -2.37
C ALA A 159 5.83 -20.84 -2.81
N TYR A 160 6.75 -21.17 -1.89
CA TYR A 160 7.88 -22.05 -2.20
C TYR A 160 7.47 -23.50 -2.47
N LYS A 161 6.34 -23.97 -1.93
CA LYS A 161 5.80 -25.30 -2.22
C LYS A 161 5.22 -25.38 -3.64
N TYR A 162 4.47 -24.37 -4.09
CA TYR A 162 3.77 -24.41 -5.38
C TYR A 162 4.56 -23.76 -6.54
N PHE A 163 5.43 -22.79 -6.26
CA PHE A 163 6.11 -21.99 -7.28
C PHE A 163 7.62 -21.78 -7.02
N PRO A 164 8.40 -22.82 -6.65
CA PRO A 164 9.80 -22.66 -6.25
C PRO A 164 10.68 -22.03 -7.32
N ASP A 165 10.55 -22.47 -8.58
CA ASP A 165 11.43 -22.02 -9.67
C ASP A 165 11.18 -20.57 -10.06
N ARG A 166 9.91 -20.14 -10.07
CA ARG A 166 9.54 -18.74 -10.33
C ARG A 166 10.12 -17.83 -9.25
N ILE A 167 9.95 -18.20 -7.98
CA ILE A 167 10.49 -17.40 -6.87
C ILE A 167 12.00 -17.29 -6.96
N LYS A 168 12.72 -18.40 -7.22
CA LYS A 168 14.18 -18.37 -7.41
C LYS A 168 14.60 -17.46 -8.57
N SER A 169 13.88 -17.49 -9.69
CA SER A 169 14.15 -16.64 -10.84
C SER A 169 13.96 -15.15 -10.51
N TYR A 170 12.84 -14.79 -9.87
CA TYR A 170 12.57 -13.41 -9.48
C TYR A 170 13.52 -12.92 -8.38
N ALA A 171 13.88 -13.78 -7.41
CA ALA A 171 14.87 -13.46 -6.39
C ALA A 171 16.24 -13.13 -7.01
N LYS A 172 16.68 -13.89 -8.03
CA LYS A 172 17.90 -13.56 -8.78
C LYS A 172 17.82 -12.21 -9.49
N LEU A 173 16.67 -11.87 -10.06
CA LEU A 173 16.46 -10.57 -10.71
C LEU A 173 16.53 -9.42 -9.70
N VAL A 174 15.80 -9.54 -8.59
CA VAL A 174 15.76 -8.52 -7.53
C VAL A 174 17.13 -8.37 -6.85
N LYS A 175 17.89 -9.46 -6.69
CA LYS A 175 19.25 -9.44 -6.12
C LYS A 175 20.23 -8.57 -6.92
N LYS A 176 20.00 -8.34 -8.22
CA LYS A 176 20.80 -7.40 -9.02
C LYS A 176 20.66 -5.94 -8.55
N HIS A 177 19.62 -5.62 -7.79
CA HIS A 177 19.34 -4.28 -7.27
C HIS A 177 19.59 -4.16 -5.76
N ASN A 178 20.32 -5.11 -5.15
CA ASN A 178 20.52 -5.15 -3.69
C ASN A 178 21.16 -3.85 -3.16
N ASP A 179 22.16 -3.33 -3.87
CA ASP A 179 22.87 -2.09 -3.48
C ASP A 179 21.95 -0.84 -3.46
N ASN A 180 20.81 -0.90 -4.16
CA ASN A 180 19.86 0.20 -4.30
C ASN A 180 18.40 -0.24 -4.07
N MET A 181 18.18 -1.15 -3.11
CA MET A 181 16.87 -1.76 -2.89
C MET A 181 15.76 -0.73 -2.62
N PHE A 182 16.09 0.34 -1.87
CA PHE A 182 15.16 1.44 -1.60
C PHE A 182 14.65 2.07 -2.91
N CYS A 183 15.55 2.48 -3.79
CA CYS A 183 15.23 3.08 -5.08
C CYS A 183 14.45 2.11 -5.98
N TYR A 184 14.81 0.82 -5.94
CA TYR A 184 14.11 -0.22 -6.69
C TYR A 184 12.64 -0.36 -6.24
N ILE A 185 12.38 -0.46 -4.93
CA ILE A 185 11.00 -0.52 -4.42
C ILE A 185 10.24 0.77 -4.72
N MET A 186 10.88 1.93 -4.55
CA MET A 186 10.27 3.21 -4.89
C MET A 186 9.82 3.26 -6.36
N PHE A 187 10.69 2.81 -7.28
CA PHE A 187 10.36 2.72 -8.70
C PHE A 187 9.17 1.79 -8.97
N LEU A 188 9.14 0.61 -8.35
CA LEU A 188 8.02 -0.33 -8.50
C LEU A 188 6.68 0.24 -7.99
N ARG A 189 6.71 1.15 -7.01
CA ARG A 189 5.51 1.78 -6.43
C ARG A 189 5.01 2.98 -7.21
N ILE A 190 5.93 3.72 -7.82
CA ILE A 190 5.60 4.85 -8.69
C ILE A 190 5.00 4.33 -10.00
N THR A 191 5.55 3.25 -10.54
CA THR A 191 5.08 2.67 -11.79
C THR A 191 3.78 1.88 -11.60
N PRO A 192 2.80 2.02 -12.49
CA PRO A 192 1.50 1.34 -12.37
C PRO A 192 1.53 -0.13 -12.83
N PHE A 193 2.71 -0.72 -13.04
CA PHE A 193 2.85 -2.05 -13.64
C PHE A 193 2.45 -3.17 -12.69
N LEU A 194 2.80 -3.05 -11.40
CA LEU A 194 2.53 -4.07 -10.40
C LEU A 194 1.49 -3.56 -9.41
N PRO A 195 0.42 -4.34 -9.12
CA PRO A 195 -0.51 -3.99 -8.08
C PRO A 195 0.19 -3.84 -6.72
N ASN A 196 -0.26 -2.88 -5.91
CA ASN A 196 0.37 -2.62 -4.61
C ASN A 196 0.38 -3.85 -3.69
N TRP A 197 -0.72 -4.59 -3.64
CA TRP A 197 -0.81 -5.82 -2.85
C TRP A 197 0.19 -6.88 -3.31
N PHE A 198 0.47 -6.96 -4.61
CA PHE A 198 1.37 -7.97 -5.17
C PHE A 198 2.79 -7.73 -4.69
N ILE A 199 3.26 -6.48 -4.71
CA ILE A 199 4.59 -6.12 -4.19
C ILE A 199 4.66 -6.42 -2.69
N ASN A 200 3.60 -6.14 -1.91
CA ASN A 200 3.57 -6.43 -0.46
C ASN A 200 3.77 -7.93 -0.17
N VAL A 201 3.06 -8.78 -0.91
CA VAL A 201 3.10 -10.24 -0.72
C VAL A 201 4.40 -10.83 -1.26
N CYS A 202 4.91 -10.34 -2.39
CA CYS A 202 6.09 -10.93 -3.04
C CYS A 202 7.42 -10.48 -2.47
N ALA A 203 7.54 -9.25 -1.96
CA ALA A 203 8.77 -8.72 -1.38
C ALA A 203 9.49 -9.67 -0.38
N PRO A 204 8.83 -10.28 0.61
CA PRO A 204 9.48 -11.22 1.54
C PRO A 204 9.87 -12.55 0.88
N LEU A 205 9.25 -12.92 -0.23
CA LEU A 205 9.52 -14.18 -0.95
C LEU A 205 10.84 -14.13 -1.71
N VAL A 206 11.21 -12.92 -2.16
CA VAL A 206 12.44 -12.62 -2.90
C VAL A 206 13.49 -11.92 -2.02
N ASP A 207 13.34 -12.02 -0.70
CA ASP A 207 14.29 -11.54 0.31
C ASP A 207 14.60 -10.03 0.25
N VAL A 208 13.61 -9.19 -0.07
CA VAL A 208 13.72 -7.73 0.06
C VAL A 208 13.75 -7.36 1.55
N PRO A 209 14.77 -6.61 2.04
CA PRO A 209 14.80 -6.18 3.43
C PRO A 209 13.66 -5.21 3.81
N LEU A 210 13.17 -5.32 5.04
CA LEU A 210 11.98 -4.59 5.52
C LEU A 210 12.13 -3.06 5.52
N ILE A 211 13.30 -2.53 5.91
CA ILE A 211 13.53 -1.08 6.02
C ILE A 211 13.52 -0.41 4.64
N PRO A 212 14.31 -0.87 3.63
CA PRO A 212 14.20 -0.39 2.26
C PRO A 212 12.78 -0.53 1.68
N PHE A 213 12.08 -1.60 2.02
CA PHE A 213 10.70 -1.80 1.59
C PHE A 213 9.74 -0.75 2.18
N TRP A 214 9.83 -0.45 3.47
CA TRP A 214 9.00 0.55 4.14
C TRP A 214 9.28 1.95 3.58
N LEU A 215 10.56 2.35 3.53
CA LEU A 215 10.95 3.67 2.99
C LEU A 215 10.57 3.79 1.51
N GLY A 216 10.86 2.78 0.71
CA GLY A 216 10.53 2.78 -0.72
C GLY A 216 9.03 2.85 -0.96
N THR A 217 8.23 2.21 -0.11
CA THR A 217 6.76 2.30 -0.16
C THR A 217 6.27 3.68 0.29
N PHE A 218 6.81 4.23 1.37
CA PHE A 218 6.44 5.55 1.89
C PHE A 218 6.65 6.65 0.84
N PHE A 219 7.83 6.71 0.23
CA PHE A 219 8.13 7.71 -0.80
C PHE A 219 7.55 7.37 -2.17
N GLY A 220 7.53 6.09 -2.54
CA GLY A 220 7.07 5.66 -3.86
C GLY A 220 5.56 5.83 -4.06
N VAL A 221 4.76 5.65 -3.00
CA VAL A 221 3.29 5.85 -3.06
C VAL A 221 2.92 7.33 -3.04
N ALA A 222 3.81 8.23 -2.61
CA ALA A 222 3.53 9.65 -2.58
C ALA A 222 3.16 10.20 -3.97
N VAL A 223 3.91 9.81 -5.01
CA VAL A 223 3.70 10.30 -6.39
C VAL A 223 2.29 10.01 -6.91
N PRO A 224 1.80 8.74 -6.96
CA PRO A 224 0.42 8.49 -7.36
C PRO A 224 -0.60 9.09 -6.38
N SER A 225 -0.27 9.19 -5.10
CA SER A 225 -1.19 9.74 -4.09
C SER A 225 -1.45 11.24 -4.27
N VAL A 226 -0.52 12.01 -4.85
CA VAL A 226 -0.76 13.43 -5.18
C VAL A 226 -2.01 13.58 -6.05
N LEU A 227 -2.16 12.77 -7.09
CA LEU A 227 -3.32 12.81 -7.99
C LEU A 227 -4.61 12.41 -7.27
N VAL A 228 -4.53 11.43 -6.37
CA VAL A 228 -5.69 10.95 -5.62
C VAL A 228 -6.16 11.97 -4.58
N VAL A 229 -5.21 12.63 -3.89
CA VAL A 229 -5.52 13.71 -2.95
C VAL A 229 -6.15 14.89 -3.70
N GLN A 230 -5.60 15.27 -4.86
CA GLN A 230 -6.19 16.32 -5.70
C GLN A 230 -7.62 15.96 -6.13
N ALA A 231 -7.86 14.71 -6.55
CA ALA A 231 -9.20 14.25 -6.87
C ALA A 231 -10.17 14.38 -5.68
N GLY A 232 -9.71 14.05 -4.46
CA GLY A 232 -10.48 14.26 -3.23
C GLY A 232 -10.81 15.73 -2.96
N GLN A 233 -9.85 16.63 -3.15
CA GLN A 233 -10.05 18.08 -2.98
C GLN A 233 -10.99 18.68 -4.02
N THR A 234 -10.87 18.28 -5.29
CA THR A 234 -11.82 18.68 -6.34
C THR A 234 -13.22 18.15 -6.02
N LEU A 235 -13.31 16.92 -5.49
CA LEU A 235 -14.59 16.36 -5.08
C LEU A 235 -15.23 17.14 -3.93
N HIS A 236 -14.44 17.59 -2.96
CA HIS A 236 -14.87 18.48 -1.88
C HIS A 236 -15.39 19.81 -2.40
N GLN A 237 -14.67 20.45 -3.33
CA GLN A 237 -15.10 21.71 -3.95
C GLN A 237 -16.46 21.57 -4.64
N VAL A 238 -16.64 20.53 -5.46
CA VAL A 238 -17.91 20.25 -6.15
C VAL A 238 -19.03 19.88 -5.17
N ALA A 239 -18.70 19.28 -4.02
CA ALA A 239 -19.67 18.96 -2.98
C ALA A 239 -20.07 20.20 -2.15
N SER A 240 -19.17 21.15 -1.94
CA SER A 240 -19.41 22.36 -1.14
C SER A 240 -20.09 23.47 -1.94
N GLU A 241 -19.77 23.59 -3.22
CA GLU A 241 -20.43 24.54 -4.12
C GLU A 241 -21.77 23.96 -4.59
N SER A 242 -22.84 24.28 -3.86
CA SER A 242 -24.22 23.85 -4.12
C SER A 242 -24.84 24.37 -5.42
N THR A 243 -24.05 24.95 -6.33
CA THR A 243 -24.52 25.47 -7.61
C THR A 243 -23.39 25.39 -8.62
N TRP A 244 -23.71 24.96 -9.84
CA TRP A 244 -22.81 24.92 -10.99
C TRP A 244 -21.96 26.18 -11.11
N SER A 245 -20.72 26.09 -10.65
CA SER A 245 -19.71 27.13 -10.78
C SER A 245 -19.02 26.99 -12.12
N TRP A 246 -18.98 28.06 -12.91
CA TRP A 246 -18.26 28.12 -14.19
C TRP A 246 -16.78 27.73 -14.04
N SER A 247 -16.20 27.92 -12.85
CA SER A 247 -14.86 27.50 -12.50
C SER A 247 -14.69 25.99 -12.50
N SER A 248 -15.66 25.23 -11.98
CA SER A 248 -15.65 23.76 -11.99
C SER A 248 -15.79 23.21 -13.41
N VAL A 249 -16.60 23.86 -14.25
CA VAL A 249 -16.73 23.53 -15.68
C VAL A 249 -15.42 23.78 -16.42
N LEU A 250 -14.76 24.91 -16.16
CA LEU A 250 -13.43 25.23 -16.70
C LEU A 250 -12.37 24.23 -16.24
N LEU A 251 -12.38 23.81 -14.98
CA LEU A 251 -11.44 22.82 -14.44
C LEU A 251 -11.66 21.42 -15.04
N LEU A 252 -12.91 20.98 -15.20
CA LEU A 252 -13.24 19.72 -15.88
C LEU A 252 -12.86 19.78 -17.35
N ALA A 253 -13.10 20.90 -18.02
CA ALA A 253 -12.69 21.12 -19.40
C ALA A 253 -11.17 21.10 -19.57
N THR A 254 -10.40 21.64 -18.63
CA THR A 254 -8.93 21.57 -18.69
C THR A 254 -8.43 20.15 -18.48
N PHE A 255 -8.98 19.37 -17.53
CA PHE A 255 -8.61 17.96 -17.38
C PHE A 255 -9.01 17.12 -18.60
N ALA A 256 -10.18 17.36 -19.19
CA ALA A 256 -10.61 16.71 -20.44
C ALA A 256 -9.67 17.05 -21.61
N ALA A 257 -9.30 18.32 -21.76
CA ALA A 257 -8.33 18.76 -22.77
C ALA A 257 -6.94 18.15 -22.53
N LEU A 258 -6.49 18.08 -21.27
CA LEU A 258 -5.22 17.46 -20.89
C LEU A 258 -5.22 15.94 -21.16
N SER A 259 -6.36 15.27 -20.98
CA SER A 259 -6.52 13.85 -21.32
C SER A 259 -6.50 13.59 -22.82
N LEU A 260 -6.80 14.58 -23.66
CA LEU A 260 -6.76 14.49 -25.13
C LEU A 260 -5.37 14.81 -25.70
N LEU A 261 -4.51 15.45 -24.92
CA LEU A 261 -3.15 15.84 -25.29
C LEU A 261 -2.30 14.64 -25.80
N PRO A 262 -2.32 13.46 -25.17
CA PRO A 262 -1.62 12.27 -25.69
C PRO A 262 -2.15 11.80 -27.05
N VAL A 263 -3.46 11.94 -27.30
CA VAL A 263 -4.11 11.51 -28.54
C VAL A 263 -3.72 12.44 -29.70
N LEU A 264 -3.67 13.75 -29.44
CA LEU A 264 -3.25 14.75 -30.43
C LEU A 264 -1.76 14.67 -30.76
N PHE A 265 -0.90 14.43 -29.76
CA PHE A 265 0.53 14.22 -29.99
C PHE A 265 0.82 12.91 -30.72
N LYS A 266 0.01 11.86 -30.50
CA LYS A 266 0.13 10.60 -31.24
C LYS A 266 -0.13 10.78 -32.75
N ALA A 267 -1.07 11.63 -33.14
CA ALA A 267 -1.33 11.94 -34.55
C ALA A 267 -0.17 12.75 -35.17
N LYS A 268 0.36 13.73 -34.45
CA LYS A 268 1.44 14.61 -34.94
C LYS A 268 2.82 13.95 -35.00
N LEU A 269 3.05 12.90 -34.20
CA LEU A 269 4.29 12.10 -34.25
C LEU A 269 4.27 11.05 -35.36
N ARG A 270 3.09 10.64 -35.84
CA ARG A 270 2.95 9.69 -36.96
C ARG A 270 3.35 10.30 -38.30
N ASP A 271 2.98 11.56 -38.56
CA ASP A 271 3.37 12.32 -39.77
C ASP A 271 4.87 12.69 -39.83
N LYS A 272 5.64 12.46 -38.76
CA LYS A 272 7.07 12.81 -38.69
C LYS A 272 7.98 11.58 -38.78
N PHE A 273 7.41 10.38 -38.80
CA PHE A 273 8.13 9.10 -38.83
C PHE A 273 7.65 8.14 -39.94
N ASP A 274 6.62 8.51 -40.69
CA ASP A 274 6.31 7.97 -42.03
C ASP A 274 6.87 8.94 -43.10
#